data_AF-A0A1C5W0F7-F1
#
_entry.id   AF-A0A1C5W0F7-F1
#
_cell.length_a   1.000
_cell.length_b   1.000
_cell.length_c   1.000
_cell.angle_alpha   90.00
_cell.angle_beta   90.00
_cell.angle_gamma   90.00
#
_symmetry.space_group_name_H-M   'P 1'
#
loop_
_entity.id
_entity.type
_entity.pdbx_description
1 polymer ?
#
loop_
_entity_poly.entity_id
_entity_poly.type
_entity_poly.pdbx_seq_one_letter_code
_entity_poly.pdbx_strand_id
1 'polypeptide(L)'
;MYNYINDLNKDKQNLINKYSLVLNDDLIWEFNHTKYFKVKYFSHKFAIKHSTLTLLFHIYKLCYAKIKYFESNFSKYDPYIYNYQSGFIKCELYDMEFIKHKYSDTFIDLRNLNKIKNIQEFKSFCNYLENFEPKL
;
A
#
# COMPACT_ATOMS: atom_id res chain seq x y z
N MET A 1 -12.08 28.36 0.41
CA MET A 1 -11.16 27.40 1.05
C MET A 1 -10.53 26.57 -0.05
N TYR A 2 -9.20 26.50 -0.13
CA TYR A 2 -8.52 25.72 -1.17
C TYR A 2 -8.77 24.22 -0.96
N ASN A 3 -9.14 23.50 -2.01
CA ASN A 3 -9.40 22.06 -1.91
C ASN A 3 -8.15 21.25 -2.30
N TYR A 4 -7.27 21.02 -1.31
CA TYR A 4 -6.00 20.31 -1.49
C TYR A 4 -6.14 18.91 -2.10
N ILE A 5 -7.29 18.24 -1.97
CA ILE A 5 -7.47 16.91 -2.56
C ILE A 5 -7.36 16.91 -4.09
N ASN A 6 -7.63 18.06 -4.73
CA ASN A 6 -7.57 18.24 -6.18
C ASN A 6 -6.12 18.27 -6.72
N ASP A 7 -5.13 18.45 -5.84
CA ASP A 7 -3.70 18.37 -6.20
C ASP A 7 -3.24 16.92 -6.47
N LEU A 8 -4.09 15.95 -6.11
CA LEU A 8 -3.80 14.53 -6.17
C LEU A 8 -4.52 13.88 -7.35
N ASN A 9 -3.89 12.90 -7.98
CA ASN A 9 -4.52 12.12 -9.05
C ASN A 9 -5.69 11.27 -8.50
N LYS A 10 -6.53 10.75 -9.40
CA LYS A 10 -7.75 10.04 -9.02
C LYS A 10 -7.52 8.86 -8.06
N ASP A 11 -6.47 8.08 -8.27
CA ASP A 11 -6.15 6.93 -7.41
C ASP A 11 -5.77 7.36 -5.99
N LYS A 12 -4.99 8.43 -5.85
CA LYS A 12 -4.65 9.00 -4.55
C LYS A 12 -5.89 9.57 -3.85
N GLN A 13 -6.80 10.20 -4.58
CA GLN A 13 -8.07 10.67 -4.04
C GLN A 13 -8.91 9.48 -3.55
N ASN A 14 -9.01 8.41 -4.35
CA ASN A 14 -9.73 7.20 -3.97
C ASN A 14 -9.10 6.54 -2.73
N LEU A 15 -7.77 6.51 -2.64
CA LEU A 15 -7.04 6.02 -1.46
C LEU A 15 -7.38 6.83 -0.20
N ILE A 16 -7.33 8.16 -0.29
CA ILE A 16 -7.68 9.07 0.82
C ILE A 16 -9.11 8.82 1.29
N ASN A 17 -10.05 8.70 0.35
CA ASN A 17 -11.45 8.44 0.65
C ASN A 17 -11.64 7.05 1.29
N LYS A 18 -11.01 6.01 0.76
CA LYS A 18 -11.06 4.64 1.32
C LYS A 18 -10.68 4.62 2.80
N TYR A 19 -9.60 5.31 3.15
CA TYR A 19 -9.10 5.35 4.54
C TYR A 19 -9.72 6.49 5.36
N SER A 20 -10.70 7.23 4.81
CA SER A 20 -11.36 8.35 5.49
C SER A 20 -10.36 9.38 6.05
N LEU A 21 -9.32 9.69 5.27
CA LEU A 21 -8.29 10.63 5.69
C LEU A 21 -8.75 12.07 5.48
N VAL A 22 -8.48 12.93 6.46
CA VAL A 22 -8.74 14.37 6.42
C VAL A 22 -7.41 15.11 6.55
N LEU A 23 -7.29 16.24 5.87
CA LEU A 23 -6.12 17.10 5.97
C LEU A 23 -6.27 18.03 7.18
N ASN A 24 -5.30 18.01 8.09
CA ASN A 24 -5.26 18.93 9.24
C ASN A 24 -4.51 20.24 8.91
N ASP A 25 -4.45 21.15 9.89
CA ASP A 25 -3.83 22.47 9.74
C ASP A 25 -2.30 22.41 9.47
N ASP A 26 -1.63 21.32 9.88
CA ASP A 26 -0.21 21.06 9.59
C ASP A 26 0.02 20.51 8.17
N LEU A 27 -1.03 20.43 7.34
CA LEU A 27 -1.03 19.76 6.04
C LEU A 27 -0.63 18.28 6.14
N ILE A 28 -1.12 17.59 7.17
CA ILE A 28 -0.93 16.15 7.37
C ILE A 28 -2.27 15.44 7.17
N TRP A 29 -2.26 14.40 6.32
CA TRP A 29 -3.38 13.50 6.15
C TRP A 29 -3.47 12.59 7.39
N GLU A 30 -4.57 12.68 8.11
CA GLU A 30 -4.84 11.94 9.33
C GLU A 30 -6.20 11.26 9.30
N PHE A 31 -6.32 10.10 9.93
CA PHE A 31 -7.62 9.55 10.29
C PHE A 31 -8.14 10.31 11.50
N ASN A 32 -9.26 11.01 11.33
CA ASN A 32 -9.91 11.78 12.39
C ASN A 32 -11.29 11.22 12.68
N HIS A 33 -11.46 10.61 13.86
CA HIS A 33 -12.73 10.05 14.31
C HIS A 33 -13.00 10.50 15.74
N THR A 34 -14.26 10.82 16.07
CA THR A 34 -14.64 11.38 17.38
C THR A 34 -14.35 10.45 18.55
N LYS A 35 -14.38 9.13 18.32
CA LYS A 35 -14.17 8.09 19.35
C LYS A 35 -12.75 7.53 19.43
N TYR A 36 -11.90 7.76 18.43
CA TYR A 36 -10.57 7.12 18.35
C TYR A 36 -9.45 8.15 18.31
N PHE A 37 -8.26 7.75 18.75
CA PHE A 37 -7.09 8.60 18.63
C PHE A 37 -6.82 8.94 17.16
N LYS A 38 -6.46 10.21 16.93
CA LYS A 38 -6.02 10.67 15.62
C LYS A 38 -4.77 9.92 15.20
N VAL A 39 -4.77 9.38 13.98
CA VAL A 39 -3.60 8.71 13.40
C VAL A 39 -3.09 9.54 12.24
N LYS A 40 -1.91 10.15 12.41
CA LYS A 40 -1.20 10.86 11.33
C LYS A 40 -0.54 9.84 10.41
N TYR A 41 -0.76 9.97 9.10
CA TYR A 41 -0.17 9.07 8.09
C TYR A 41 1.00 9.74 7.37
N PHE A 42 0.74 10.78 6.59
CA PHE A 42 1.79 11.46 5.80
C PHE A 42 1.41 12.90 5.47
N SER A 43 2.42 13.73 5.17
CA SER A 43 2.17 15.11 4.77
C SER A 43 1.57 15.20 3.37
N HIS A 44 0.87 16.30 3.08
CA HIS A 44 0.36 16.59 1.75
C HIS A 44 1.48 16.65 0.70
N LYS A 45 2.62 17.25 1.06
CA LYS A 45 3.84 17.26 0.22
C LYS A 45 4.31 15.84 -0.14
N PHE A 46 4.23 14.90 0.80
CA PHE A 46 4.55 13.50 0.55
C PHE A 46 3.55 12.86 -0.42
N ALA A 47 2.25 13.13 -0.24
CA ALA A 47 1.18 12.67 -1.11
C ALA A 47 1.33 13.15 -2.56
N ILE A 48 1.76 14.40 -2.77
CA ILE A 48 2.05 14.91 -4.12
C ILE A 48 3.24 14.16 -4.74
N LYS A 49 4.35 14.04 -4.00
CA LYS A 49 5.62 13.53 -4.51
C LYS A 49 5.62 12.03 -4.85
N HIS A 50 4.92 11.21 -4.07
CA HIS A 50 5.02 9.75 -4.15
C HIS A 50 3.84 9.10 -4.88
N SER A 51 4.03 7.87 -5.36
CA SER A 51 3.00 7.09 -6.06
C SER A 51 1.88 6.64 -5.10
N THR A 52 0.71 6.30 -5.64
CA THR A 52 -0.39 5.69 -4.86
C THR A 52 0.08 4.43 -4.13
N LEU A 53 0.93 3.61 -4.78
CA LEU A 53 1.51 2.40 -4.21
C LEU A 53 2.30 2.70 -2.93
N THR A 54 3.16 3.72 -2.99
CA THR A 54 3.97 4.13 -1.85
C THR A 54 3.12 4.71 -0.72
N LEU A 55 2.08 5.49 -1.03
CA LEU A 55 1.14 5.98 -0.02
C LEU A 55 0.38 4.84 0.66
N LEU A 56 -0.13 3.88 -0.11
CA LEU A 56 -0.84 2.72 0.43
C LEU A 56 0.09 1.90 1.33
N PHE A 57 1.31 1.60 0.88
CA PHE A 57 2.28 0.90 1.71
C PHE A 57 2.68 1.67 2.97
N HIS A 58 2.68 3.01 2.92
CA HIS A 58 2.86 3.84 4.10
C HIS A 58 1.71 3.68 5.10
N ILE A 59 0.46 3.59 4.61
CA ILE A 59 -0.73 3.30 5.44
C ILE A 59 -0.61 1.92 6.11
N TYR A 60 -0.13 0.91 5.39
CA TYR A 60 0.20 -0.42 5.95
C TYR A 60 1.49 -0.46 6.78
N LYS A 61 2.15 0.69 6.98
CA LYS A 61 3.37 0.85 7.77
C LYS A 61 4.53 -0.03 7.30
N LEU A 62 4.62 -0.29 5.99
CA LEU A 62 5.77 -1.00 5.43
C LEU A 62 7.04 -0.15 5.53
N CYS A 63 8.16 -0.78 5.87
CA CYS A 63 9.43 -0.07 5.91
C CYS A 63 9.94 0.27 4.51
N TYR A 64 10.88 1.22 4.44
CA TYR A 64 11.44 1.73 3.19
C TYR A 64 11.97 0.63 2.27
N ALA A 65 12.66 -0.38 2.81
CA ALA A 65 13.20 -1.49 2.01
C ALA A 65 12.11 -2.27 1.26
N LYS A 66 10.96 -2.49 1.90
CA LYS A 66 9.81 -3.17 1.28
C LYS A 66 9.17 -2.31 0.21
N ILE A 67 8.93 -1.03 0.53
CA ILE A 67 8.39 -0.07 -0.45
C ILE A 67 9.25 -0.05 -1.71
N LYS A 68 10.58 0.08 -1.54
CA LYS A 68 11.50 0.13 -2.68
C LYS A 68 11.51 -1.15 -3.50
N TYR A 69 11.51 -2.31 -2.86
CA TYR A 69 11.44 -3.58 -3.56
C TYR A 69 10.18 -3.65 -4.45
N PHE A 70 9.01 -3.37 -3.87
CA PHE A 70 7.77 -3.47 -4.63
C PHE A 70 7.62 -2.35 -5.66
N GLU A 71 8.08 -1.12 -5.42
CA GLU A 71 8.10 -0.07 -6.44
C GLU A 71 8.84 -0.52 -7.71
N SER A 72 9.97 -1.24 -7.56
CA SER A 72 10.77 -1.72 -8.70
C SER A 72 10.24 -3.00 -9.33
N ASN A 73 9.43 -3.78 -8.62
CA ASN A 73 9.01 -5.12 -9.05
C ASN A 73 7.49 -5.28 -9.22
N PHE A 74 6.69 -4.21 -9.07
CA PHE A 74 5.23 -4.32 -9.01
C PHE A 74 4.60 -4.92 -10.27
N SER A 75 5.27 -4.84 -11.43
CA SER A 75 4.81 -5.48 -12.67
C SER A 75 4.64 -7.00 -12.53
N LYS A 76 5.31 -7.63 -11.57
CA LYS A 76 5.24 -9.06 -11.23
C LYS A 76 4.10 -9.40 -10.27
N TYR A 77 3.33 -8.41 -9.82
CA TYR A 77 2.27 -8.57 -8.84
C TYR A 77 0.95 -8.05 -9.40
N ASP A 78 -0.15 -8.60 -8.89
CA ASP A 78 -1.49 -8.11 -9.13
C ASP A 78 -2.16 -7.71 -7.79
N PRO A 79 -2.90 -6.59 -7.74
CA PRO A 79 -3.65 -6.14 -6.56
C PRO A 79 -4.90 -6.99 -6.30
N TYR A 80 -5.14 -7.35 -5.04
CA TYR A 80 -6.30 -8.12 -4.60
C TYR A 80 -6.88 -7.62 -3.27
N ILE A 81 -8.17 -7.88 -3.08
CA ILE A 81 -8.91 -7.78 -1.81
C ILE A 81 -9.56 -9.13 -1.50
N TYR A 82 -9.80 -9.41 -0.22
CA TYR A 82 -10.48 -10.62 0.21
C TYR A 82 -11.95 -10.33 0.57
N ASN A 83 -12.86 -11.14 0.04
CA ASN A 83 -14.26 -11.18 0.40
C ASN A 83 -14.63 -12.58 0.90
N TYR A 84 -15.41 -12.67 1.98
CA TYR A 84 -15.72 -13.97 2.59
C TYR A 84 -16.61 -14.89 1.72
N GLN A 85 -17.37 -14.34 0.79
CA GLN A 85 -18.23 -15.10 -0.14
C GLN A 85 -17.48 -15.47 -1.42
N SER A 86 -16.72 -14.52 -1.98
CA SER A 86 -16.11 -14.66 -3.31
C SER A 86 -14.60 -14.97 -3.27
N GLY A 87 -13.99 -15.03 -2.08
CA GLY A 87 -12.56 -15.25 -1.92
C GLY A 87 -11.73 -14.04 -2.35
N PHE A 88 -10.58 -14.28 -3.00
CA PHE A 88 -9.70 -13.21 -3.49
C PHE A 88 -10.22 -12.63 -4.80
N ILE A 89 -10.49 -11.32 -4.80
CA ILE A 89 -10.99 -10.57 -5.96
C ILE A 89 -9.91 -9.59 -6.42
N LYS A 90 -9.60 -9.58 -7.72
CA LYS A 90 -8.68 -8.60 -8.32
C LYS A 90 -9.30 -7.20 -8.20
N CYS A 91 -8.53 -6.23 -7.75
CA CYS A 91 -9.05 -4.88 -7.46
C CYS A 91 -8.14 -3.79 -8.03
N GLU A 92 -8.54 -2.54 -7.83
CA GLU A 92 -7.67 -1.39 -8.14
C GLU A 92 -6.52 -1.30 -7.14
N LEU A 93 -5.41 -0.69 -7.57
CA LEU A 93 -4.20 -0.55 -6.76
C LEU A 93 -4.48 0.17 -5.43
N TYR A 94 -5.31 1.23 -5.45
CA TYR A 94 -5.64 1.97 -4.22
C TYR A 94 -6.47 1.15 -3.22
N ASP A 95 -7.13 0.09 -3.68
CA ASP A 95 -8.07 -0.71 -2.88
C ASP A 95 -7.44 -2.02 -2.37
N MET A 96 -6.21 -2.34 -2.78
CA MET A 96 -5.62 -3.62 -2.42
C MET A 96 -5.33 -3.76 -0.92
N GLU A 97 -5.53 -4.98 -0.42
CA GLU A 97 -5.10 -5.43 0.91
C GLU A 97 -4.14 -6.62 0.81
N PHE A 98 -4.13 -7.24 -0.36
CA PHE A 98 -3.29 -8.35 -0.74
C PHE A 98 -2.64 -8.04 -2.09
N ILE A 99 -1.46 -8.62 -2.31
CA ILE A 99 -0.86 -8.70 -3.63
C ILE A 99 -0.65 -10.17 -3.98
N LYS A 100 -0.93 -10.54 -5.22
CA LYS A 100 -0.66 -11.89 -5.74
C LYS A 100 0.59 -11.83 -6.60
N HIS A 101 1.60 -12.63 -6.28
CA HIS A 101 2.75 -12.79 -7.15
C HIS A 101 2.36 -13.63 -8.38
N LYS A 102 2.57 -13.10 -9.59
CA LYS A 102 2.05 -13.68 -10.84
C LYS A 102 2.62 -15.05 -11.16
N TYR A 103 3.85 -15.33 -10.72
CA TYR A 103 4.56 -16.56 -11.10
C TYR A 103 4.45 -17.68 -10.06
N SER A 104 4.38 -17.33 -8.77
CA SER A 104 4.25 -18.34 -7.69
C SER A 104 2.81 -18.57 -7.22
N ASP A 105 1.86 -17.80 -7.76
CA ASP A 105 0.47 -17.72 -7.32
C ASP A 105 0.27 -17.39 -5.82
N THR A 106 1.33 -16.97 -5.14
CA THR A 106 1.31 -16.66 -3.70
C THR A 106 0.58 -15.35 -3.43
N PHE A 107 -0.42 -15.39 -2.56
CA PHE A 107 -1.08 -14.21 -2.01
C PHE A 107 -0.32 -13.70 -0.77
N ILE A 108 -0.06 -12.39 -0.75
CA ILE A 108 0.70 -11.73 0.30
C ILE A 108 -0.19 -10.67 0.93
N ASP A 109 -0.58 -10.89 2.19
CA ASP A 109 -1.28 -9.90 3.01
C ASP A 109 -0.32 -8.77 3.41
N LEU A 110 -0.67 -7.52 3.10
CA LEU A 110 0.16 -6.36 3.40
C LEU A 110 0.39 -6.17 4.92
N ARG A 111 -0.55 -6.62 5.76
CA ARG A 111 -0.42 -6.59 7.22
C ARG A 111 0.60 -7.63 7.70
N ASN A 112 0.65 -8.81 7.07
CA ASN A 112 1.65 -9.82 7.39
C ASN A 112 3.03 -9.42 6.85
N LEU A 113 3.08 -8.80 5.68
CA LEU A 113 4.31 -8.24 5.13
C LEU A 113 4.92 -7.18 6.06
N ASN A 114 4.11 -6.37 6.76
CA ASN A 114 4.60 -5.46 7.80
C ASN A 114 5.27 -6.20 8.98
N LYS A 115 4.83 -7.42 9.32
CA LYS A 115 5.37 -8.18 10.47
C LYS A 115 6.80 -8.67 10.25
N ILE A 116 7.25 -8.82 9.00
CA ILE A 116 8.64 -9.19 8.68
C ILE A 116 9.55 -8.02 9.09
N LYS A 117 10.18 -8.08 10.26
CA LYS A 117 11.06 -6.99 10.73
C LYS A 117 12.53 -7.20 10.37
N ASN A 118 12.95 -8.45 10.18
CA ASN A 118 14.31 -8.81 9.85
C ASN A 118 14.58 -8.66 8.34
N ILE A 119 15.70 -8.02 7.98
CA ILE A 119 16.06 -7.80 6.57
C ILE A 119 16.43 -9.11 5.85
N GLN A 120 17.06 -10.06 6.54
CA GLN A 120 17.40 -11.37 5.95
C GLN A 120 16.14 -12.19 5.70
N GLU A 121 15.19 -12.17 6.64
CA GLU A 121 13.87 -12.80 6.44
C GLU A 121 13.15 -12.19 5.24
N PHE A 122 13.19 -10.85 5.08
CA PHE A 122 12.62 -10.20 3.90
C PHE A 122 13.32 -10.60 2.59
N LYS A 123 14.66 -10.72 2.59
CA LYS A 123 15.41 -11.21 1.43
C LYS A 123 15.06 -12.65 1.09
N SER A 124 14.96 -13.53 2.09
CA SER A 124 14.54 -14.92 1.89
C SER A 124 13.12 -14.99 1.31
N PHE A 125 12.22 -14.12 1.78
CA PHE A 125 10.88 -13.97 1.21
C PHE A 125 10.92 -13.56 -0.26
N CYS A 126 11.69 -12.54 -0.64
CA CYS A 126 11.84 -12.12 -2.04
C CYS A 126 12.43 -13.24 -2.90
N ASN A 127 13.51 -13.87 -2.44
CA ASN A 127 14.18 -14.96 -3.14
C ASN A 127 13.23 -16.15 -3.37
N TYR A 128 12.37 -16.46 -2.38
CA TYR A 128 11.37 -17.51 -2.52
C TYR A 128 10.43 -17.23 -3.70
N LEU A 129 9.91 -16.01 -3.82
CA LEU A 129 9.01 -15.62 -4.92
C LEU A 129 9.75 -15.63 -6.27
N GLU A 130 10.95 -15.07 -6.30
CA GLU A 130 11.78 -14.92 -7.50
C GLU A 130 12.21 -16.27 -8.10
N ASN A 131 12.30 -17.33 -7.29
CA ASN A 131 12.60 -18.69 -7.79
C ASN A 131 11.52 -19.27 -8.72
N PHE A 132 10.30 -18.71 -8.72
CA PHE A 132 9.24 -19.11 -9.64
C PHE A 132 9.24 -18.30 -10.94
N GLU A 133 10.02 -17.22 -11.01
CA GLU A 133 10.09 -16.37 -12.20
C GLU A 133 10.83 -17.07 -13.35
N PRO A 134 10.46 -16.79 -14.61
CA PRO A 134 11.22 -17.26 -15.77
C PRO A 134 12.67 -16.81 -15.68
N LYS A 135 13.60 -17.75 -15.82
CA LYS A 135 15.02 -17.40 -15.97
C LYS A 135 15.20 -16.75 -17.33
N LEU A 136 15.63 -15.49 -17.32
CA LEU A 136 16.06 -14.74 -18.51
C LEU A 136 17.19 -15.47 -19.24
#